data_AF-A0A7J9EDI6-F1
#
_entry.id   AF-A0A7J9EDI6-F1
#
_cell.length_a   1.000
_cell.length_b   1.000
_cell.length_c   1.000
_cell.angle_alpha   90.00
_cell.angle_beta   90.00
_cell.angle_gamma   90.00
#
_symmetry.space_group_name_H-M   'P 1'
#
loop_
_entity.id
_entity.type
_entity.pdbx_description
1 polymer ?
#
loop_
_entity_poly.entity_id
_entity_poly.type
_entity_poly.pdbx_seq_one_letter_code
_entity_poly.pdbx_strand_id
1 'polypeptide(L)'
;MRSFQMHDLMRDVCLSKAKQQKILYIADQSNACQLSTIGRVRRVSVHRYFSIQCIKSPRLRSLLFFDKFLPNGEQDKILKSICLERVLDYERGGAAGCKLPNDIGKLIHLRFLRLRGLDFLNSSLPSSLSNLRCLQTLDLRIKTLSFFKIIHVPNVLWRMQQLRHLYLPKHCSPKTRLKLGTLRNLQTLVNFNTRNCYLKDLINMTNIRELEIRGPFIIEDFNTEELDKNPPIIQSKYLHFLSVINNKGRIDPRHLAHLLLSCENISKLSLDVEIRRLPEYHYLSSNLAYIKLRRCELEEDPMPTLEKLPYLRMLELHEEAFIGKEMFCCGQAFAKLESLSLKELNNLEEWKVGEGAM
;
A
#
# COMPACT_ATOMS: atom_id res chain seq x y z
N MET A 1 1.60 -6.60 -9.57
CA MET A 1 0.42 -5.76 -9.89
C MET A 1 -0.48 -6.63 -10.75
N ARG A 2 -1.68 -7.01 -10.29
CA ARG A 2 -2.62 -7.75 -11.15
C ARG A 2 -3.14 -6.76 -12.19
N SER A 3 -2.94 -7.05 -13.47
CA SER A 3 -3.47 -6.28 -14.59
C SER A 3 -4.68 -7.01 -15.16
N PHE A 4 -5.75 -6.27 -15.43
CA PHE A 4 -6.90 -6.78 -16.15
C PHE A 4 -6.94 -6.10 -17.50
N GLN A 5 -7.18 -6.87 -18.56
CA GLN A 5 -7.39 -6.35 -19.90
C GLN A 5 -8.81 -6.68 -20.32
N MET A 6 -9.52 -5.67 -20.81
CA MET A 6 -10.84 -5.84 -21.40
C MET A 6 -10.66 -6.07 -22.89
N HIS A 7 -11.40 -7.02 -23.45
CA HIS A 7 -11.42 -7.29 -24.88
C HIS A 7 -11.85 -6.04 -25.67
N ASP A 8 -11.24 -5.81 -26.84
CA ASP A 8 -11.39 -4.56 -27.60
C ASP A 8 -12.84 -4.28 -28.05
N LEU A 9 -13.57 -5.31 -28.52
CA LEU A 9 -14.99 -5.15 -28.86
C LEU A 9 -15.85 -4.69 -27.67
N MET A 10 -15.60 -5.24 -26.48
CA MET A 10 -16.32 -4.83 -25.27
C MET A 10 -15.97 -3.40 -24.87
N ARG A 11 -14.70 -3.02 -25.04
CA ARG A 11 -14.23 -1.65 -24.84
C ARG A 11 -14.97 -0.69 -25.77
N ASP A 12 -15.10 -1.00 -27.05
CA ASP A 12 -15.74 -0.13 -28.04
C ASP A 12 -17.24 0.02 -27.78
N VAL A 13 -17.93 -1.06 -27.41
CA VAL A 13 -19.34 -1.02 -26.98
C VAL A 13 -19.49 -0.10 -25.76
N CYS A 14 -18.63 -0.24 -24.75
CA CYS A 14 -18.66 0.60 -23.55
C CYS A 14 -18.40 2.09 -23.87
N LEU A 15 -17.43 2.38 -24.74
CA LEU A 15 -17.10 3.74 -25.16
C LEU A 15 -18.25 4.38 -25.94
N SER A 16 -18.89 3.63 -26.85
CA SER A 16 -20.06 4.09 -27.59
C SER A 16 -21.21 4.46 -26.65
N LYS A 17 -21.55 3.57 -25.70
CA LYS A 17 -22.60 3.84 -24.68
C LYS A 17 -22.24 5.01 -23.78
N ALA A 18 -21.00 5.13 -23.35
CA ALA A 18 -20.54 6.22 -22.50
C ALA A 18 -20.64 7.59 -23.20
N LYS A 19 -20.33 7.64 -24.50
CA LYS A 19 -20.51 8.82 -25.36
C LYS A 19 -22.00 9.17 -25.51
N GLN A 20 -22.85 8.19 -25.83
CA GLN A 20 -24.31 8.37 -25.95
C GLN A 20 -24.92 8.95 -24.67
N GLN A 21 -24.53 8.42 -23.51
CA GLN A 21 -25.06 8.83 -22.20
C GLN A 21 -24.33 10.03 -21.58
N LYS A 22 -23.30 10.58 -22.26
CA LYS A 22 -22.47 11.72 -21.80
C LYS A 22 -21.89 11.51 -20.40
N ILE A 23 -21.56 10.26 -20.06
CA ILE A 23 -21.05 9.88 -18.73
C ILE A 23 -19.53 10.12 -18.62
N LEU A 24 -18.81 9.90 -19.72
CA LEU A 24 -17.36 9.97 -19.79
C LEU A 24 -16.94 10.78 -21.02
N TYR A 25 -15.99 11.69 -20.80
CA TYR A 25 -15.26 12.35 -21.88
C TYR A 25 -13.80 11.91 -21.85
N ILE A 26 -13.28 11.48 -23.00
CA ILE A 26 -11.87 11.14 -23.18
C ILE A 26 -11.20 12.32 -23.84
N ALA A 27 -10.30 12.97 -23.12
CA ALA A 27 -9.53 14.11 -23.60
C ALA A 27 -8.19 13.63 -24.19
N ASP A 28 -7.90 14.10 -25.40
CA ASP A 28 -6.67 13.90 -26.16
C ASP A 28 -6.29 15.19 -26.91
N GLN A 29 -5.11 15.22 -27.54
CA GLN A 29 -4.65 16.40 -28.30
C GLN A 29 -5.60 16.76 -29.44
N SER A 30 -6.19 15.78 -30.12
CA SER A 30 -7.12 16.02 -31.24
C SER A 30 -8.40 16.75 -30.85
N ASN A 31 -8.82 16.67 -29.59
CA ASN A 31 -10.07 17.26 -29.11
C ASN A 31 -9.87 18.39 -28.08
N ALA A 32 -8.67 18.98 -28.02
CA ALA A 32 -8.32 20.00 -27.03
C ALA A 32 -9.14 21.29 -27.11
N CYS A 33 -9.55 21.67 -28.32
CA CYS A 33 -10.33 22.90 -28.56
C CYS A 33 -11.84 22.74 -28.33
N GLN A 34 -12.36 21.51 -28.15
CA GLN A 34 -13.80 21.25 -28.03
C GLN A 34 -14.33 21.25 -26.58
N LEU A 35 -13.47 21.43 -25.58
CA LEU A 35 -13.86 21.35 -24.18
C LEU A 35 -14.65 22.55 -23.64
N SER A 36 -14.58 23.71 -24.30
CA SER A 36 -15.42 24.87 -23.96
C SER A 36 -16.92 24.56 -24.10
N THR A 37 -17.29 23.53 -24.87
CA THR A 37 -18.67 23.09 -25.13
C THR A 37 -19.16 22.02 -24.16
N ILE A 38 -18.34 21.59 -23.18
CA ILE A 38 -18.57 20.38 -22.37
C ILE A 38 -19.21 20.68 -21.00
N GLY A 39 -20.14 21.64 -20.96
CA GLY A 39 -20.81 22.06 -19.72
C GLY A 39 -21.64 20.99 -18.97
N ARG A 40 -21.73 19.74 -19.48
CA ARG A 40 -22.56 18.67 -18.91
C ARG A 40 -21.83 17.38 -18.50
N VAL A 41 -20.52 17.24 -18.76
CA VAL A 41 -19.82 15.98 -18.46
C VAL A 41 -19.44 15.89 -16.98
N ARG A 42 -19.66 14.70 -16.42
CA ARG A 42 -19.41 14.38 -15.01
C ARG A 42 -18.08 13.64 -14.77
N ARG A 43 -17.47 13.03 -15.79
CA ARG A 43 -16.18 12.33 -15.66
C ARG A 43 -15.30 12.59 -16.86
N VAL A 44 -14.03 12.92 -16.63
CA VAL A 44 -13.04 13.15 -17.68
C VAL A 44 -11.87 12.19 -17.47
N SER A 45 -11.47 11.51 -18.54
CA SER A 45 -10.26 10.70 -18.61
C SER A 45 -9.27 11.36 -19.57
N VAL A 46 -8.02 11.50 -19.15
CA VAL A 46 -6.96 12.13 -19.94
C VAL A 46 -5.92 11.08 -20.30
N HIS A 47 -5.79 10.79 -21.60
CA HIS A 47 -4.96 9.67 -22.09
C HIS A 47 -3.62 10.08 -22.72
N ARG A 48 -3.48 11.31 -23.23
CA ARG A 48 -2.23 11.84 -23.82
C ARG A 48 -2.16 13.35 -23.62
N TYR A 49 -0.93 13.90 -23.57
CA TYR A 49 -0.58 15.33 -23.51
C TYR A 49 -1.75 16.31 -23.66
N PHE A 50 -2.39 16.64 -22.54
CA PHE A 50 -3.58 17.46 -22.54
C PHE A 50 -3.40 18.67 -21.62
N SER A 51 -3.64 19.88 -22.13
CA SER A 51 -3.65 21.07 -21.27
C SER A 51 -4.89 21.06 -20.38
N ILE A 52 -4.69 20.79 -19.09
CA ILE A 52 -5.77 20.70 -18.11
C ILE A 52 -6.55 22.03 -17.98
N GLN A 53 -5.95 23.16 -18.38
CA GLN A 53 -6.61 24.46 -18.41
C GLN A 53 -7.87 24.50 -19.29
N CYS A 54 -7.98 23.58 -20.25
CA CYS A 54 -9.16 23.43 -21.09
C CYS A 54 -10.33 22.74 -20.36
N ILE A 55 -10.11 22.09 -19.21
CA ILE A 55 -11.16 21.36 -18.46
C ILE A 55 -11.88 22.33 -17.52
N LYS A 56 -12.92 23.01 -18.03
CA LYS A 56 -13.83 23.84 -17.23
C LYS A 56 -15.22 23.21 -17.21
N SER A 57 -15.55 22.49 -16.15
CA SER A 57 -16.91 21.95 -15.96
C SER A 57 -17.32 22.04 -14.49
N PRO A 58 -18.41 22.79 -14.16
CA PRO A 58 -18.91 22.89 -12.79
C PRO A 58 -19.57 21.60 -12.28
N ARG A 59 -19.83 20.62 -13.18
CA ARG A 59 -20.46 19.33 -12.85
C ARG A 59 -19.46 18.18 -12.78
N LEU A 60 -18.15 18.48 -12.81
CA LEU A 60 -17.11 17.47 -12.88
C LEU A 60 -16.98 16.73 -11.54
N ARG A 61 -17.18 15.41 -11.59
CA ARG A 61 -17.10 14.53 -10.41
C ARG A 61 -15.83 13.73 -10.37
N SER A 62 -15.27 13.37 -11.51
CA SER A 62 -14.09 12.50 -11.58
C SER A 62 -13.13 12.96 -12.67
N LEU A 63 -11.85 12.98 -12.36
CA LEU A 63 -10.77 13.27 -13.28
C LEU A 63 -9.67 12.21 -13.12
N LEU A 64 -9.37 11.52 -14.21
CA LEU A 64 -8.41 10.41 -14.27
C LEU A 64 -7.30 10.72 -15.27
N PHE A 65 -6.05 10.48 -14.90
CA PHE A 65 -4.87 10.70 -15.75
C PHE A 65 -4.12 9.38 -15.98
N PHE A 66 -3.99 8.97 -17.23
CA PHE A 66 -3.44 7.67 -17.63
C PHE A 66 -2.02 7.71 -18.23
N ASP A 67 -1.42 8.88 -18.46
CA ASP A 67 -0.08 9.02 -19.10
C ASP A 67 0.85 10.02 -18.39
N LYS A 68 2.14 10.01 -18.75
CA LYS A 68 3.23 10.79 -18.12
C LYS A 68 3.00 12.29 -18.28
N PHE A 69 3.06 12.99 -17.15
CA PHE A 69 2.97 14.44 -17.08
C PHE A 69 4.34 15.09 -17.36
N LEU A 70 4.41 16.03 -18.30
CA LEU A 70 5.54 16.96 -18.46
C LEU A 70 5.08 18.39 -18.07
N PRO A 71 5.68 19.01 -17.04
CA PRO A 71 5.28 20.31 -16.56
C PRO A 71 5.89 21.45 -17.37
N ASN A 72 5.02 22.25 -17.97
CA ASN A 72 5.29 23.69 -18.04
C ASN A 72 4.73 24.29 -16.73
N GLY A 73 5.50 25.15 -16.06
CA GLY A 73 5.38 25.58 -14.65
C GLY A 73 4.08 26.27 -14.19
N GLU A 74 2.93 25.97 -14.78
CA GLU A 74 1.63 26.61 -14.52
C GLU A 74 0.70 25.81 -13.60
N GLN A 75 1.19 24.76 -12.92
CA GLN A 75 0.35 23.87 -12.11
C GLN A 75 -0.36 24.55 -10.92
N ASP A 76 0.20 25.64 -10.39
CA ASP A 76 -0.43 26.45 -9.34
C ASP A 76 -1.77 27.06 -9.78
N LYS A 77 -2.04 27.16 -11.09
CA LYS A 77 -3.33 27.59 -11.65
C LYS A 77 -4.31 26.43 -11.88
N ILE A 78 -3.82 25.19 -11.98
CA ILE A 78 -4.62 24.03 -12.38
C ILE A 78 -5.61 23.64 -11.28
N LEU A 79 -5.13 23.39 -10.06
CA LEU A 79 -6.02 23.02 -8.94
C LEU A 79 -6.93 24.18 -8.49
N LYS A 80 -6.61 25.43 -8.85
CA LYS A 80 -7.52 26.58 -8.67
C LYS A 80 -8.77 26.49 -9.56
N SER A 81 -8.68 25.81 -10.71
CA SER A 81 -9.75 25.79 -11.73
C SER A 81 -10.68 24.57 -11.67
N ILE A 82 -10.31 23.52 -10.94
CA ILE A 82 -11.03 22.24 -10.99
C ILE A 82 -11.88 22.05 -9.71
N CYS A 83 -13.18 22.25 -9.83
CA CYS A 83 -14.17 21.85 -8.82
C CYS A 83 -14.48 20.35 -8.97
N LEU A 84 -13.61 19.47 -8.47
CA LEU A 84 -13.86 18.01 -8.48
C LEU A 84 -14.74 17.59 -7.31
N GLU A 85 -15.86 16.93 -7.61
CA GLU A 85 -16.74 16.44 -6.54
C GLU A 85 -16.32 15.08 -5.93
N ARG A 86 -15.55 14.19 -6.60
CA ARG A 86 -15.41 12.79 -6.12
C ARG A 86 -14.05 12.08 -6.33
N VAL A 87 -13.38 12.19 -7.47
CA VAL A 87 -12.17 11.37 -7.79
C VAL A 87 -11.08 12.18 -8.50
N LEU A 88 -9.84 12.09 -8.01
CA LEU A 88 -8.62 12.56 -8.67
C LEU A 88 -7.55 11.44 -8.65
N ASP A 89 -7.15 10.93 -9.82
CA ASP A 89 -6.18 9.83 -9.96
C ASP A 89 -5.08 10.16 -10.99
N TYR A 90 -3.81 9.98 -10.59
CA TYR A 90 -2.62 10.06 -11.44
C TYR A 90 -1.95 8.69 -11.54
N GLU A 91 -2.27 7.89 -12.57
CA GLU A 91 -1.90 6.48 -12.62
C GLU A 91 -0.44 6.22 -13.03
N ARG A 92 0.12 7.01 -13.96
CA ARG A 92 1.47 6.79 -14.54
C ARG A 92 2.58 7.72 -14.05
N GLY A 93 2.28 8.62 -13.13
CA GLY A 93 3.25 9.55 -12.55
C GLY A 93 3.79 10.61 -13.52
N GLY A 94 4.69 11.46 -13.03
CA GLY A 94 5.25 12.59 -13.78
C GLY A 94 5.64 13.73 -12.85
N ALA A 95 6.28 14.77 -13.40
CA ALA A 95 6.68 15.92 -12.58
C ALA A 95 5.45 16.81 -12.30
N ALA A 96 5.05 16.89 -11.03
CA ALA A 96 3.85 17.56 -10.53
C ALA A 96 4.14 19.01 -10.09
N GLY A 97 5.17 19.62 -10.67
CA GLY A 97 5.56 20.99 -10.36
C GLY A 97 6.07 21.18 -8.93
N CYS A 98 5.87 22.38 -8.39
CA CYS A 98 6.54 22.78 -7.16
C CYS A 98 5.97 22.16 -5.89
N LYS A 99 4.65 22.03 -5.72
CA LYS A 99 4.02 21.50 -4.49
C LYS A 99 2.55 21.12 -4.73
N LEU A 100 1.96 20.34 -3.83
CA LEU A 100 0.51 20.20 -3.77
C LEU A 100 -0.09 21.50 -3.19
N PRO A 101 -0.95 22.23 -3.91
CA PRO A 101 -1.48 23.52 -3.48
C PRO A 101 -2.54 23.38 -2.39
N ASN A 102 -2.66 24.42 -1.56
CA ASN A 102 -3.60 24.49 -0.46
C ASN A 102 -5.06 24.39 -0.91
N ASP A 103 -5.39 24.76 -2.15
CA ASP A 103 -6.74 24.69 -2.69
C ASP A 103 -7.32 23.27 -2.75
N ILE A 104 -6.51 22.22 -2.62
CA ILE A 104 -7.00 20.83 -2.51
C ILE A 104 -8.06 20.69 -1.41
N GLY A 105 -7.93 21.45 -0.31
CA GLY A 105 -8.88 21.44 0.79
C GLY A 105 -10.26 22.02 0.48
N LYS A 106 -10.46 22.62 -0.70
CA LYS A 106 -11.78 23.06 -1.19
C LYS A 106 -12.62 21.89 -1.74
N LEU A 107 -11.99 20.77 -2.06
CA LEU A 107 -12.64 19.58 -2.62
C LEU A 107 -13.31 18.73 -1.52
N ILE A 108 -14.15 19.34 -0.67
CA ILE A 108 -14.69 18.72 0.56
C ILE A 108 -15.50 17.44 0.32
N HIS A 109 -16.04 17.24 -0.89
CA HIS A 109 -16.79 16.05 -1.28
C HIS A 109 -15.92 14.93 -1.87
N LEU A 110 -14.63 15.17 -2.07
CA LEU A 110 -13.69 14.22 -2.66
C LEU A 110 -13.69 12.92 -1.85
N ARG A 111 -13.81 11.79 -2.55
CA ARG A 111 -13.80 10.44 -1.97
C ARG A 111 -12.52 9.68 -2.29
N PHE A 112 -11.83 10.06 -3.36
CA PHE A 112 -10.63 9.37 -3.81
C PHE A 112 -9.58 10.37 -4.26
N LEU A 113 -8.40 10.29 -3.65
CA LEU A 113 -7.22 11.06 -4.01
C LEU A 113 -6.01 10.12 -4.14
N ARG A 114 -5.51 9.94 -5.36
CA ARG A 114 -4.26 9.21 -5.60
C ARG A 114 -3.22 10.15 -6.18
N LEU A 115 -2.12 10.33 -5.45
CA LEU A 115 -0.94 11.09 -5.83
C LEU A 115 0.23 10.18 -6.24
N ARG A 116 0.01 8.85 -6.25
CA ARG A 116 1.05 7.85 -6.51
C ARG A 116 1.85 8.18 -7.76
N GLY A 117 3.17 8.11 -7.65
CA GLY A 117 4.05 8.33 -8.80
C GLY A 117 4.27 9.77 -9.24
N LEU A 118 3.58 10.75 -8.64
CA LEU A 118 3.87 12.17 -8.83
C LEU A 118 5.19 12.56 -8.14
N ASP A 119 5.91 13.53 -8.70
CA ASP A 119 7.08 14.15 -8.06
C ASP A 119 6.85 15.65 -7.85
N PHE A 120 6.90 16.10 -6.59
CA PHE A 120 6.74 17.50 -6.21
C PHE A 120 8.09 18.07 -5.79
N LEU A 121 8.51 19.23 -6.30
CA LEU A 121 9.80 19.85 -5.91
C LEU A 121 9.90 20.12 -4.39
N ASN A 122 8.82 20.58 -3.79
CA ASN A 122 8.65 20.75 -2.35
C ASN A 122 8.16 19.45 -1.72
N SER A 123 8.76 19.09 -0.59
CA SER A 123 8.50 17.85 0.09
C SER A 123 7.44 17.94 1.20
N SER A 124 6.62 19.00 1.26
CA SER A 124 5.56 19.13 2.28
C SER A 124 4.15 19.08 1.69
N LEU A 125 3.27 18.30 2.30
CA LEU A 125 1.85 18.28 1.97
C LEU A 125 1.09 19.40 2.71
N PRO A 126 0.06 20.01 2.10
CA PRO A 126 -0.68 21.12 2.70
C PRO A 126 -1.60 20.65 3.83
N SER A 127 -1.69 21.45 4.90
CA SER A 127 -2.59 21.20 6.04
C SER A 127 -4.07 21.24 5.67
N SER A 128 -4.42 21.89 4.55
CA SER A 128 -5.79 21.94 4.02
C SER A 128 -6.34 20.57 3.60
N LEU A 129 -5.48 19.55 3.45
CA LEU A 129 -5.92 18.14 3.32
C LEU A 129 -6.92 17.77 4.42
N SER A 130 -6.79 18.37 5.61
CA SER A 130 -7.67 18.16 6.76
C SER A 130 -9.16 18.45 6.50
N ASN A 131 -9.49 19.18 5.42
CA ASN A 131 -10.87 19.51 5.04
C ASN A 131 -11.55 18.38 4.24
N LEU A 132 -10.81 17.41 3.72
CA LEU A 132 -11.33 16.30 2.91
C LEU A 132 -12.00 15.22 3.78
N ARG A 133 -13.06 15.59 4.50
CA ARG A 133 -13.70 14.71 5.50
C ARG A 133 -14.49 13.55 4.87
N CYS A 134 -14.89 13.67 3.61
CA CYS A 134 -15.57 12.61 2.86
C CYS A 134 -14.60 11.62 2.17
N LEU A 135 -13.29 11.80 2.34
CA LEU A 135 -12.28 11.01 1.65
C LEU A 135 -12.30 9.55 2.14
N GLN A 136 -12.37 8.61 1.19
CA GLN A 136 -12.40 7.17 1.43
C GLN A 136 -11.08 6.50 1.05
N THR A 137 -10.38 7.01 0.03
CA THR A 137 -9.06 6.54 -0.38
C THR A 137 -8.08 7.69 -0.52
N LEU A 138 -6.94 7.56 0.15
CA LEU A 138 -5.82 8.48 0.07
C LEU A 138 -4.54 7.71 -0.23
N ASP A 139 -3.96 7.93 -1.40
CA ASP A 139 -2.71 7.29 -1.82
C ASP A 139 -1.61 8.35 -2.02
N LEU A 140 -0.72 8.43 -1.03
CA LEU A 140 0.41 9.37 -0.94
C LEU A 140 1.73 8.73 -1.35
N ARG A 141 1.74 7.61 -2.10
CA ARG A 141 2.96 6.95 -2.59
C ARG A 141 3.62 7.71 -3.74
N ILE A 142 3.92 8.98 -3.51
CA ILE A 142 4.56 9.86 -4.48
C ILE A 142 5.98 9.38 -4.78
N LYS A 143 6.44 9.62 -6.01
CA LYS A 143 7.81 9.28 -6.44
C LYS A 143 8.76 10.33 -5.87
N THR A 144 9.91 9.85 -5.43
CA THR A 144 11.03 10.70 -5.07
C THR A 144 12.13 10.42 -6.08
N LEU A 145 12.35 11.34 -7.04
CA LEU A 145 13.41 11.16 -8.06
C LEU A 145 14.82 11.27 -7.46
N SER A 146 14.97 11.89 -6.28
CA SER A 146 16.22 11.83 -5.51
C SER A 146 16.09 10.84 -4.35
N PHE A 147 17.05 9.95 -4.19
CA PHE A 147 17.10 8.94 -3.12
C PHE A 147 16.99 9.53 -1.69
N PHE A 148 17.15 10.85 -1.53
CA PHE A 148 17.19 11.54 -0.25
C PHE A 148 15.97 12.38 0.09
N LYS A 149 15.00 12.55 -0.82
CA LYS A 149 13.94 13.52 -0.57
C LYS A 149 12.78 12.90 0.21
N ILE A 150 12.65 13.41 1.43
CA ILE A 150 11.75 12.88 2.45
C ILE A 150 10.52 13.77 2.55
N ILE A 151 9.33 13.17 2.61
CA ILE A 151 8.07 13.91 2.53
C ILE A 151 7.52 14.20 3.92
N HIS A 152 7.25 15.47 4.22
CA HIS A 152 6.51 15.86 5.40
C HIS A 152 5.00 15.70 5.16
N VAL A 153 4.39 14.83 5.95
CA VAL A 153 2.93 14.69 6.01
C VAL A 153 2.47 15.40 7.28
N PRO A 154 1.64 16.45 7.18
CA PRO A 154 1.16 17.15 8.36
C PRO A 154 0.21 16.24 9.16
N ASN A 155 0.20 16.40 10.49
CA ASN A 155 -0.64 15.62 11.40
C ASN A 155 -2.12 16.05 11.34
N VAL A 156 -2.76 15.79 10.20
CA VAL A 156 -4.14 16.19 9.92
C VAL A 156 -5.03 15.04 9.48
N LEU A 157 -4.45 13.88 9.19
CA LEU A 157 -5.17 12.72 8.68
C LEU A 157 -6.22 12.21 9.68
N TRP A 158 -6.03 12.42 10.98
CA TRP A 158 -6.99 12.08 12.04
C TRP A 158 -8.40 12.66 11.84
N ARG A 159 -8.55 13.74 11.05
CA ARG A 159 -9.86 14.35 10.74
C ARG A 159 -10.63 13.62 9.65
N MET A 160 -9.99 12.70 8.91
CA MET A 160 -10.56 11.99 7.76
C MET A 160 -11.18 10.64 8.16
N GLN A 161 -12.17 10.66 9.05
CA GLN A 161 -12.76 9.45 9.65
C GLN A 161 -13.47 8.51 8.66
N GLN A 162 -13.73 8.96 7.43
CA GLN A 162 -14.32 8.15 6.36
C GLN A 162 -13.30 7.33 5.56
N LEU A 163 -12.00 7.47 5.87
CA LEU A 163 -10.94 6.73 5.19
C LEU A 163 -11.09 5.24 5.38
N ARG A 164 -11.01 4.52 4.26
CA ARG A 164 -10.96 3.05 4.17
C ARG A 164 -9.60 2.58 3.66
N HIS A 165 -8.94 3.34 2.79
CA HIS A 165 -7.66 2.97 2.23
C HIS A 165 -6.67 4.12 2.35
N LEU A 166 -5.56 3.89 3.07
CA LEU A 166 -4.49 4.85 3.27
C LEU A 166 -3.16 4.23 2.84
N TYR A 167 -2.51 4.86 1.86
CA TYR A 167 -1.16 4.49 1.45
C TYR A 167 -0.24 5.66 1.77
N LEU A 168 0.61 5.51 2.78
CA LEU A 168 1.56 6.54 3.18
C LEU A 168 2.76 6.59 2.21
N PRO A 169 3.51 7.70 2.16
CA PRO A 169 4.80 7.72 1.48
C PRO A 169 5.75 6.66 2.03
N LYS A 170 6.63 6.11 1.19
CA LYS A 170 7.64 5.14 1.63
C LYS A 170 8.66 5.75 2.61
N HIS A 171 8.96 7.04 2.43
CA HIS A 171 9.93 7.78 3.23
C HIS A 171 9.31 9.10 3.69
N CYS A 172 8.98 9.17 4.98
CA CYS A 172 8.40 10.34 5.63
C CYS A 172 9.46 11.10 6.43
N SER A 173 9.37 12.43 6.42
CA SER A 173 10.29 13.32 7.15
C SER A 173 10.34 12.90 8.62
N PRO A 174 11.50 12.96 9.31
CA PRO A 174 11.56 12.70 10.74
C PRO A 174 10.63 13.61 11.56
N LYS A 175 10.25 14.78 11.02
CA LYS A 175 9.28 15.71 11.61
C LYS A 175 7.83 15.22 11.51
N THR A 176 7.55 14.24 10.66
CA THR A 176 6.20 13.66 10.48
C THR A 176 5.88 12.76 11.67
N ARG A 177 4.84 13.14 12.42
CA ARG A 177 4.23 12.34 13.49
C ARG A 177 2.71 12.35 13.35
N LEU A 178 2.15 11.22 12.93
CA LEU A 178 0.75 11.07 12.55
C LEU A 178 -0.01 10.36 13.67
N LYS A 179 -1.10 10.98 14.11
CA LYS A 179 -2.13 10.35 14.94
C LYS A 179 -3.16 9.73 14.01
N LEU A 180 -3.31 8.41 14.06
CA LEU A 180 -4.20 7.63 13.20
C LEU A 180 -5.31 6.91 13.99
N GLY A 181 -5.30 6.98 15.34
CA GLY A 181 -6.23 6.23 16.19
C GLY A 181 -7.72 6.58 16.01
N THR A 182 -8.05 7.67 15.32
CA THR A 182 -9.44 8.03 14.97
C THR A 182 -9.95 7.34 13.72
N LEU A 183 -9.08 6.68 12.93
CA LEU A 183 -9.40 6.10 11.62
C LEU A 183 -9.98 4.68 11.74
N ARG A 184 -11.10 4.54 12.44
CA ARG A 184 -11.73 3.25 12.75
C ARG A 184 -12.30 2.50 11.53
N ASN A 185 -12.57 3.21 10.43
CA ASN A 185 -13.09 2.64 9.19
C ASN A 185 -12.00 2.12 8.24
N LEU A 186 -10.74 2.21 8.64
CA LEU A 186 -9.62 1.86 7.79
C LEU A 186 -9.56 0.34 7.56
N GLN A 187 -9.44 -0.04 6.29
CA GLN A 187 -9.39 -1.42 5.79
C GLN A 187 -8.01 -1.75 5.20
N THR A 188 -7.33 -0.76 4.61
CA THR A 188 -5.99 -0.92 4.05
C THR A 188 -5.09 0.17 4.59
N LEU A 189 -3.95 -0.22 5.15
CA LEU A 189 -2.89 0.68 5.60
C LEU A 189 -1.55 0.21 5.07
N VAL A 190 -0.92 1.01 4.22
CA VAL A 190 0.35 0.66 3.57
C VAL A 190 1.43 1.68 3.91
N ASN A 191 2.66 1.18 4.12
CA ASN A 191 3.82 1.93 4.59
C ASN A 191 3.64 2.52 6.00
N PHE A 192 2.98 1.79 6.91
CA PHE A 192 2.96 2.19 8.31
C PHE A 192 4.37 2.12 8.90
N ASN A 193 4.82 3.17 9.58
CA ASN A 193 6.16 3.24 10.14
C ASN A 193 6.09 3.83 11.57
N THR A 194 6.66 3.12 12.54
CA THR A 194 6.68 3.51 13.97
C THR A 194 7.47 4.79 14.27
N ARG A 195 8.41 5.19 13.39
CA ARG A 195 9.08 6.50 13.48
C ARG A 195 8.17 7.66 13.12
N ASN A 196 7.09 7.41 12.37
CA ASN A 196 6.20 8.46 11.88
C ASN A 196 4.76 8.34 12.38
N CYS A 197 4.37 7.21 12.96
CA CYS A 197 3.04 6.93 13.48
C CYS A 197 3.15 6.31 14.86
N TYR A 198 2.12 6.42 15.68
CA TYR A 198 2.08 5.79 16.99
C TYR A 198 1.63 4.33 16.86
N LEU A 199 2.42 3.38 17.37
CA LEU A 199 2.09 1.95 17.31
C LEU A 199 0.73 1.65 17.95
N LYS A 200 0.46 2.28 19.12
CA LYS A 200 -0.80 2.18 19.85
C LYS A 200 -2.04 2.61 19.07
N ASP A 201 -1.90 3.32 17.95
CA ASP A 201 -3.05 3.69 17.14
C ASP A 201 -3.63 2.50 16.38
N LEU A 202 -2.83 1.45 16.10
CA LEU A 202 -3.25 0.26 15.36
C LEU A 202 -4.38 -0.49 16.06
N ILE A 203 -4.41 -0.50 17.40
CA ILE A 203 -5.46 -1.18 18.17
C ILE A 203 -6.87 -0.63 17.85
N ASN A 204 -6.97 0.64 17.45
CA ASN A 204 -8.25 1.28 17.11
C ASN A 204 -8.75 0.93 15.71
N MET A 205 -7.93 0.31 14.86
CA MET A 205 -8.26 0.00 13.46
C MET A 205 -8.98 -1.34 13.34
N THR A 206 -10.15 -1.46 13.97
CA THR A 206 -10.89 -2.72 14.11
C THR A 206 -11.41 -3.32 12.80
N ASN A 207 -11.39 -2.55 11.70
CA ASN A 207 -11.79 -2.99 10.36
C ASN A 207 -10.61 -3.28 9.42
N ILE A 208 -9.37 -3.23 9.91
CA ILE A 208 -8.19 -3.41 9.06
C ILE A 208 -8.16 -4.83 8.45
N ARG A 209 -7.91 -4.89 7.15
CA ARG A 209 -7.85 -6.12 6.34
C ARG A 209 -6.46 -6.37 5.78
N GLU A 210 -5.76 -5.30 5.43
CA GLU A 210 -4.41 -5.32 4.88
C GLU A 210 -3.53 -4.31 5.61
N LEU A 211 -2.40 -4.78 6.13
CA LEU A 211 -1.42 -3.95 6.83
C LEU A 211 -0.01 -4.22 6.27
N GLU A 212 0.65 -3.18 5.74
CA GLU A 212 2.07 -3.19 5.43
C GLU A 212 2.81 -2.26 6.39
N ILE A 213 3.66 -2.84 7.24
CA ILE A 213 4.59 -2.16 8.14
C ILE A 213 5.93 -2.02 7.42
N ARG A 214 6.47 -0.81 7.34
CA ARG A 214 7.74 -0.50 6.68
C ARG A 214 8.68 0.25 7.61
N GLY A 215 9.88 -0.28 7.82
CA GLY A 215 10.93 0.29 8.65
C GLY A 215 11.16 -0.52 9.93
N PRO A 216 11.91 0.02 10.91
CA PRO A 216 12.17 -0.70 12.15
C PRO A 216 10.88 -0.92 12.93
N PHE A 217 10.78 -2.07 13.59
CA PHE A 217 9.64 -2.43 14.43
C PHE A 217 10.11 -2.67 15.86
N ILE A 218 9.85 -1.68 16.72
CA ILE A 218 10.23 -1.68 18.12
C ILE A 218 8.96 -1.38 18.92
N ILE A 219 8.75 -2.16 19.97
CA ILE A 219 7.66 -1.98 20.92
C ILE A 219 8.27 -1.33 22.16
N GLU A 220 7.74 -0.18 22.56
CA GLU A 220 8.13 0.49 23.81
C GLU A 220 7.57 -0.31 25.00
N ASP A 221 8.31 -0.38 26.10
CA ASP A 221 7.92 -1.11 27.34
C ASP A 221 7.57 -2.59 27.12
N PHE A 222 8.27 -3.26 26.20
CA PHE A 222 8.05 -4.66 25.85
C PHE A 222 8.53 -5.62 26.95
N ASN A 223 7.62 -6.44 27.48
CA ASN A 223 7.96 -7.51 28.40
C ASN A 223 8.56 -8.69 27.60
N THR A 224 9.86 -8.94 27.80
CA THR A 224 10.61 -9.99 27.11
C THR A 224 10.47 -11.38 27.71
N GLU A 225 9.99 -11.50 28.95
CA GLU A 225 9.88 -12.77 29.67
C GLU A 225 8.54 -13.45 29.38
N GLU A 226 7.45 -12.67 29.35
CA GLU A 226 6.10 -13.19 29.18
C GLU A 226 5.38 -12.46 28.04
N LEU A 227 5.47 -13.04 26.85
CA LEU A 227 4.94 -12.44 25.63
C LEU A 227 3.45 -12.11 25.74
N ASP A 228 2.68 -13.01 26.34
CA ASP A 228 1.22 -12.91 26.49
C ASP A 228 0.76 -11.81 27.46
N LYS A 229 1.66 -11.27 28.29
CA LYS A 229 1.35 -10.12 29.16
C LYS A 229 1.46 -8.79 28.44
N ASN A 230 2.04 -8.74 27.25
CA ASN A 230 2.09 -7.53 26.45
C ASN A 230 0.70 -7.19 25.89
N PRO A 231 0.31 -5.90 25.83
CA PRO A 231 -0.97 -5.50 25.27
C PRO A 231 -1.04 -5.84 23.77
N PRO A 232 -2.23 -6.21 23.26
CA PRO A 232 -2.40 -6.54 21.84
C PRO A 232 -2.13 -5.31 20.97
N ILE A 233 -1.41 -5.51 19.86
CA ILE A 233 -1.09 -4.42 18.92
C ILE A 233 -2.27 -4.18 17.97
N ILE A 234 -2.97 -5.25 17.59
CA ILE A 234 -4.05 -5.27 16.60
C ILE A 234 -5.23 -6.02 17.21
N GLN A 235 -6.44 -5.47 17.05
CA GLN A 235 -7.68 -6.09 17.52
C GLN A 235 -8.63 -6.48 16.36
N SER A 236 -8.22 -6.24 15.11
CA SER A 236 -9.08 -6.54 13.96
C SER A 236 -9.19 -8.04 13.72
N LYS A 237 -10.44 -8.51 13.64
CA LYS A 237 -10.78 -9.88 13.26
C LYS A 237 -10.77 -10.12 11.74
N TYR A 238 -10.60 -9.06 10.95
CA TYR A 238 -10.69 -9.10 9.48
C TYR A 238 -9.33 -9.03 8.78
N LEU A 239 -8.23 -8.93 9.54
CA LEU A 239 -6.89 -8.85 8.99
C LEU A 239 -6.55 -10.18 8.30
N HIS A 240 -6.38 -10.14 6.98
CA HIS A 240 -6.07 -11.33 6.19
C HIS A 240 -4.70 -11.26 5.52
N PHE A 241 -4.10 -10.06 5.41
CA PHE A 241 -2.78 -9.83 4.85
C PHE A 241 -1.94 -8.93 5.76
N LEU A 242 -0.79 -9.46 6.17
CA LEU A 242 0.25 -8.73 6.90
C LEU A 242 1.55 -8.77 6.09
N SER A 243 2.17 -7.60 5.93
CA SER A 243 3.51 -7.48 5.38
C SER A 243 4.39 -6.65 6.30
N VAL A 244 5.61 -7.12 6.55
CA VAL A 244 6.62 -6.39 7.31
C VAL A 244 7.86 -6.27 6.45
N ILE A 245 8.33 -5.04 6.26
CA ILE A 245 9.46 -4.73 5.38
C ILE A 245 10.43 -3.83 6.13
N ASN A 246 11.66 -4.29 6.35
CA ASN A 246 12.72 -3.49 6.95
C ASN A 246 14.00 -3.66 6.15
N ASN A 247 14.47 -2.57 5.54
CA ASN A 247 15.72 -2.54 4.80
C ASN A 247 16.88 -1.98 5.63
N LYS A 248 16.67 -1.75 6.94
CA LYS A 248 17.66 -1.17 7.84
C LYS A 248 17.66 -1.89 9.18
N GLY A 249 18.64 -2.76 9.36
CA GLY A 249 18.88 -3.47 10.61
C GLY A 249 17.88 -4.58 10.90
N ARG A 250 18.17 -5.29 11.99
CA ARG A 250 17.45 -6.47 12.44
C ARG A 250 16.17 -6.14 13.21
N ILE A 251 15.16 -7.00 13.08
CA ILE A 251 14.00 -7.03 13.98
C ILE A 251 14.20 -8.17 14.99
N ASP A 252 13.97 -7.90 16.28
CA ASP A 252 13.96 -8.94 17.31
C ASP A 252 12.81 -9.94 17.01
N PRO A 253 13.10 -11.25 16.85
CA PRO A 253 12.07 -12.26 16.62
C PRO A 253 10.92 -12.24 17.62
N ARG A 254 11.15 -11.82 18.88
CA ARG A 254 10.10 -11.70 19.91
C ARG A 254 9.12 -10.57 19.61
N HIS A 255 9.57 -9.44 19.07
CA HIS A 255 8.66 -8.38 18.63
C HIS A 255 7.80 -8.84 17.46
N LEU A 256 8.38 -9.61 16.53
CA LEU A 256 7.65 -10.18 15.41
C LEU A 256 6.64 -11.23 15.90
N ALA A 257 7.03 -12.10 16.84
CA ALA A 257 6.13 -13.06 17.47
C ALA A 257 4.94 -12.38 18.15
N HIS A 258 5.16 -11.30 18.92
CA HIS A 258 4.07 -10.52 19.54
C HIS A 258 3.10 -9.91 18.52
N LEU A 259 3.64 -9.39 17.42
CA LEU A 259 2.83 -8.86 16.33
C LEU A 259 1.96 -9.96 15.70
N LEU A 260 2.53 -11.14 15.47
CA LEU A 260 1.83 -12.27 14.87
C LEU A 260 0.77 -12.86 15.81
N LEU A 261 1.04 -12.91 17.11
CA LEU A 261 0.04 -13.26 18.14
C LEU A 261 -1.17 -12.32 18.14
N SER A 262 -0.94 -11.03 17.87
CA SER A 262 -2.02 -10.04 17.73
C SER A 262 -2.86 -10.23 16.44
N CYS A 263 -2.53 -11.21 15.60
CA CYS A 263 -3.10 -11.42 14.26
C CYS A 263 -3.76 -12.80 14.11
N GLU A 264 -4.91 -13.01 14.77
CA GLU A 264 -5.56 -14.34 14.88
C GLU A 264 -5.90 -15.01 13.52
N ASN A 265 -6.31 -14.26 12.50
CA ASN A 265 -6.93 -14.80 11.27
C ASN A 265 -6.21 -14.43 9.96
N ILE A 266 -4.88 -14.24 10.00
CA ILE A 266 -4.13 -13.91 8.79
C ILE A 266 -4.02 -15.10 7.84
N SER A 267 -4.27 -14.83 6.56
CA SER A 267 -4.15 -15.83 5.48
C SER A 267 -2.89 -15.66 4.64
N LYS A 268 -2.28 -14.47 4.69
CA LYS A 268 -1.11 -14.10 3.90
C LYS A 268 -0.11 -13.35 4.77
N LEU A 269 1.12 -13.85 4.79
CA LEU A 269 2.24 -13.24 5.47
C LEU A 269 3.38 -12.98 4.48
N SER A 270 3.90 -11.75 4.45
CA SER A 270 5.08 -11.40 3.67
C SER A 270 6.11 -10.71 4.55
N LEU A 271 7.26 -11.34 4.73
CA LEU A 271 8.39 -10.83 5.50
C LEU A 271 9.52 -10.47 4.54
N ASP A 272 10.00 -9.23 4.65
CA ASP A 272 11.16 -8.71 3.94
C ASP A 272 12.08 -7.97 4.94
N VAL A 273 12.65 -8.73 5.88
CA VAL A 273 13.22 -8.25 7.16
C VAL A 273 14.32 -9.16 7.68
N GLU A 274 15.48 -8.65 8.10
CA GLU A 274 16.48 -9.47 8.80
C GLU A 274 15.95 -9.89 10.19
N ILE A 275 15.75 -11.19 10.42
CA ILE A 275 15.28 -11.76 11.70
C ILE A 275 16.15 -12.91 12.22
N ARG A 276 16.87 -13.60 11.31
CA ARG A 276 17.76 -14.75 11.54
C ARG A 276 17.12 -16.03 12.03
N ARG A 277 16.00 -15.95 12.74
CA ARG A 277 15.20 -17.09 13.17
C ARG A 277 13.71 -16.76 13.05
N LEU A 278 12.94 -17.72 12.54
CA LEU A 278 11.49 -17.60 12.51
C LEU A 278 10.90 -17.76 13.92
N PRO A 279 9.82 -17.05 14.25
CA PRO A 279 8.99 -17.38 15.40
C PRO A 279 8.49 -18.83 15.31
N GLU A 280 8.34 -19.48 16.45
CA GLU A 280 7.76 -20.82 16.52
C GLU A 280 6.34 -20.88 15.96
N TYR A 281 5.95 -22.05 15.47
CA TYR A 281 4.72 -22.22 14.68
C TYR A 281 3.44 -21.84 15.45
N HIS A 282 3.41 -21.95 16.79
CA HIS A 282 2.23 -21.58 17.59
C HIS A 282 2.02 -20.06 17.69
N TYR A 283 3.02 -19.25 17.32
CA TYR A 283 2.86 -17.81 17.15
C TYR A 283 2.29 -17.45 15.77
N LEU A 284 2.27 -18.39 14.83
CA LEU A 284 1.73 -18.19 13.49
C LEU A 284 0.24 -18.55 13.45
N SER A 285 -0.55 -17.80 12.69
CA SER A 285 -1.96 -18.13 12.48
C SER A 285 -2.07 -19.46 11.71
N SER A 286 -2.90 -20.37 12.21
CA SER A 286 -3.18 -21.65 11.55
C SER A 286 -3.82 -21.47 10.18
N ASN A 287 -4.46 -20.32 9.91
CA ASN A 287 -5.12 -20.00 8.64
C ASN A 287 -4.17 -19.54 7.52
N LEU A 288 -2.85 -19.51 7.75
CA LEU A 288 -1.88 -19.09 6.76
C LEU A 288 -1.90 -20.00 5.53
N ALA A 289 -2.22 -19.40 4.38
CA ALA A 289 -2.24 -20.05 3.08
C ALA A 289 -1.12 -19.57 2.15
N TYR A 290 -0.54 -18.40 2.43
CA TYR A 290 0.54 -17.81 1.65
C TYR A 290 1.62 -17.26 2.59
N ILE A 291 2.87 -17.71 2.40
CA ILE A 291 4.03 -17.17 3.07
C ILE A 291 5.07 -16.77 2.03
N LYS A 292 5.56 -15.54 2.14
CA LYS A 292 6.70 -15.03 1.40
C LYS A 292 7.77 -14.54 2.36
N LEU A 293 8.96 -15.11 2.26
CA LEU A 293 10.15 -14.70 2.99
C LEU A 293 11.17 -14.14 1.99
N ARG A 294 11.75 -12.99 2.31
CA ARG A 294 12.82 -12.32 1.56
C ARG A 294 13.73 -11.64 2.58
N ARG A 295 15.04 -11.67 2.36
CA ARG A 295 16.06 -11.03 3.20
C ARG A 295 15.83 -11.30 4.69
N CYS A 296 15.38 -12.53 5.01
CA CYS A 296 15.14 -12.99 6.37
C CYS A 296 16.42 -13.42 7.06
N GLU A 297 17.41 -13.78 6.26
CA GLU A 297 18.72 -14.26 6.66
C GLU A 297 18.62 -15.40 7.68
N LEU A 298 17.67 -16.32 7.46
CA LEU A 298 17.43 -17.41 8.40
C LEU A 298 18.67 -18.31 8.50
N GLU A 299 19.18 -18.44 9.72
CA GLU A 299 20.33 -19.29 10.06
C GLU A 299 19.91 -20.75 10.24
N GLU A 300 18.68 -20.95 10.74
CA GLU A 300 18.05 -22.26 10.94
C GLU A 300 17.11 -22.60 9.78
N ASP A 301 16.98 -23.89 9.46
CA ASP A 301 16.07 -24.37 8.42
C ASP A 301 14.62 -23.96 8.74
N PRO A 302 13.94 -23.20 7.84
CA PRO A 302 12.56 -22.82 8.06
C PRO A 302 11.55 -23.97 7.92
N MET A 303 11.89 -25.07 7.22
CA MET A 303 10.94 -26.13 6.87
C MET A 303 10.26 -26.77 8.08
N PRO A 304 10.95 -27.14 9.19
CA PRO A 304 10.31 -27.74 10.37
C PRO A 304 9.26 -26.86 11.07
N THR A 305 9.33 -25.54 10.88
CA THR A 305 8.32 -24.60 11.38
C THR A 305 7.17 -24.46 10.39
N LEU A 306 7.49 -24.32 9.11
CA LEU A 306 6.51 -24.06 8.07
C LEU A 306 5.66 -25.28 7.70
N GLU A 307 6.22 -26.49 7.82
CA GLU A 307 5.51 -27.75 7.52
C GLU A 307 4.33 -28.01 8.47
N LYS A 308 4.37 -27.42 9.67
CA LYS A 308 3.30 -27.52 10.68
C LYS A 308 2.06 -26.70 10.34
N LEU A 309 2.07 -25.90 9.27
CA LEU A 309 0.96 -25.05 8.87
C LEU A 309 -0.03 -25.82 7.98
N PRO A 310 -1.24 -26.15 8.47
CA PRO A 310 -2.12 -27.15 7.85
C PRO A 310 -2.86 -26.67 6.58
N TYR A 311 -2.77 -25.38 6.27
CA TYR A 311 -3.44 -24.76 5.12
C TYR A 311 -2.48 -24.03 4.18
N LEU A 312 -1.16 -24.19 4.37
CA LEU A 312 -0.17 -23.53 3.53
C LEU A 312 -0.25 -24.06 2.09
N ARG A 313 -0.56 -23.17 1.14
CA ARG A 313 -0.70 -23.48 -0.28
C ARG A 313 0.41 -22.86 -1.13
N MET A 314 0.96 -21.74 -0.69
CA MET A 314 1.95 -21.00 -1.44
C MET A 314 3.12 -20.61 -0.53
N LEU A 315 4.31 -21.06 -0.90
CA LEU A 315 5.55 -20.74 -0.21
C LEU A 315 6.57 -20.11 -1.16
N GLU A 316 7.02 -18.91 -0.84
CA GLU A 316 8.04 -18.19 -1.57
C GLU A 316 9.24 -17.91 -0.64
N LEU A 317 10.41 -18.48 -0.95
CA LEU A 317 11.69 -18.13 -0.32
C LEU A 317 12.57 -17.44 -1.36
N HIS A 318 12.67 -16.12 -1.28
CA HIS A 318 13.40 -15.28 -2.25
C HIS A 318 14.66 -14.69 -1.63
N GLU A 319 15.51 -14.02 -2.43
CA GLU A 319 16.73 -13.27 -2.06
C GLU A 319 17.07 -13.30 -0.57
N GLU A 320 18.09 -14.07 -0.17
CA GLU A 320 18.59 -14.11 1.22
C GLU A 320 17.53 -14.48 2.28
N ALA A 321 16.45 -15.19 1.91
CA ALA A 321 15.49 -15.69 2.90
C ALA A 321 16.12 -16.71 3.87
N PHE A 322 17.02 -17.55 3.38
CA PHE A 322 17.74 -18.57 4.16
C PHE A 322 19.22 -18.51 3.77
N ILE A 323 20.10 -18.50 4.78
CA ILE A 323 21.56 -18.41 4.60
C ILE A 323 22.28 -19.69 5.01
N GLY A 324 21.56 -20.69 5.51
CA GLY A 324 22.12 -22.02 5.74
C GLY A 324 22.32 -22.81 4.44
N LYS A 325 23.00 -23.96 4.57
CA LYS A 325 23.43 -24.80 3.44
C LYS A 325 22.46 -25.90 3.08
N GLU A 326 21.73 -26.41 4.06
CA GLU A 326 20.85 -27.56 3.91
C GLU A 326 19.45 -27.22 4.42
N MET A 327 18.43 -27.66 3.69
CA MET A 327 17.05 -27.72 4.17
C MET A 327 16.56 -29.16 4.14
N PHE A 328 15.63 -29.48 5.03
CA PHE A 328 15.03 -30.79 5.17
C PHE A 328 13.51 -30.68 5.32
N CYS A 329 12.76 -31.40 4.48
CA CYS A 329 11.32 -31.59 4.66
C CYS A 329 11.04 -33.01 5.14
N CYS A 330 10.24 -33.14 6.21
CA CYS A 330 9.75 -34.44 6.65
C CYS A 330 8.90 -35.11 5.56
N GLY A 331 8.85 -36.44 5.53
CA GLY A 331 7.89 -37.15 4.69
C GLY A 331 6.45 -36.74 5.03
N GLN A 332 5.59 -36.60 4.01
CA GLN A 332 4.20 -36.10 4.15
C GLN A 332 4.05 -34.63 4.58
N ALA A 333 5.15 -33.88 4.70
CA ALA A 333 5.11 -32.44 4.94
C ALA A 333 4.41 -31.71 3.77
N PHE A 334 3.79 -30.57 4.08
CA PHE A 334 3.22 -29.65 3.09
C PHE A 334 2.11 -30.23 2.19
N ALA A 335 1.27 -31.15 2.70
CA ALA A 335 0.23 -31.86 1.93
C ALA A 335 -0.81 -31.02 1.14
N LYS A 336 -0.84 -29.69 1.29
CA LYS A 336 -1.73 -28.78 0.52
C LYS A 336 -0.96 -27.76 -0.31
N LEU A 337 0.36 -27.91 -0.45
CA LEU A 337 1.18 -26.95 -1.15
C LEU A 337 0.90 -27.03 -2.66
N GLU A 338 0.42 -25.92 -3.22
CA GLU A 338 0.06 -25.78 -4.64
C GLU A 338 1.18 -25.07 -5.43
N SER A 339 1.98 -24.24 -4.76
CA SER A 339 3.04 -23.47 -5.40
C SER A 339 4.21 -23.26 -4.45
N LEU A 340 5.40 -23.55 -4.97
CA LEU A 340 6.67 -23.36 -4.30
C LEU A 340 7.60 -22.54 -5.21
N SER A 341 8.22 -21.50 -4.66
CA SER A 341 9.19 -20.69 -5.40
C SER A 341 10.41 -20.42 -4.54
N LEU A 342 11.54 -21.03 -4.91
CA LEU A 342 12.85 -20.71 -4.39
C LEU A 342 13.61 -19.84 -5.40
N LYS A 343 14.10 -18.67 -4.99
CA LYS A 343 14.84 -17.75 -5.87
C LYS A 343 15.97 -17.07 -5.11
N GLU A 344 17.16 -16.99 -5.70
CA GLU A 344 18.28 -16.23 -5.13
C GLU A 344 18.66 -16.68 -3.70
N LEU A 345 18.60 -18.00 -3.44
CA LEU A 345 19.07 -18.64 -2.21
C LEU A 345 20.52 -19.09 -2.38
N ASN A 346 21.44 -18.13 -2.43
CA ASN A 346 22.80 -18.35 -2.91
C ASN A 346 23.65 -19.32 -2.06
N ASN A 347 23.29 -19.52 -0.79
CA ASN A 347 24.02 -20.40 0.14
C ASN A 347 23.46 -21.83 0.20
N LEU A 348 22.26 -22.06 -0.34
CA LEU A 348 21.60 -23.36 -0.27
C LEU A 348 22.30 -24.33 -1.23
N GLU A 349 22.94 -25.35 -0.68
CA GLU A 349 23.69 -26.37 -1.41
C GLU A 349 22.83 -27.63 -1.63
N GLU A 350 22.04 -28.04 -0.64
CA GLU A 350 21.24 -29.26 -0.68
C GLU A 350 19.83 -29.05 -0.12
N TRP A 351 18.84 -29.69 -0.75
CA TRP A 351 17.50 -29.80 -0.20
C TRP A 351 17.04 -31.26 -0.16
N LYS A 352 16.93 -31.81 1.04
CA LYS A 352 16.48 -33.17 1.30
C LYS A 352 14.95 -33.18 1.47
N VAL A 353 14.25 -33.85 0.56
CA VAL A 353 12.79 -33.93 0.57
C VAL A 353 12.37 -35.37 0.85
N GLY A 354 11.73 -35.61 1.99
CA GLY A 354 11.22 -36.94 2.37
C GLY A 354 10.13 -37.45 1.42
N GLU A 355 9.97 -38.77 1.36
CA GLU A 355 8.95 -39.40 0.51
C GLU A 355 7.53 -38.91 0.87
N GLY A 356 6.75 -38.56 -0.16
CA GLY A 356 5.38 -38.06 -0.01
C GLY A 356 5.26 -36.62 0.51
N ALA A 357 6.37 -35.89 0.67
CA ALA A 357 6.33 -34.45 0.90
C ALA A 357 6.03 -33.68 -0.39
N MET A 358 5.41 -32.49 -0.23
CA MET A 358 4.95 -31.55 -1.28
C MET A 358 3.70 -32.02 -2.04
#